data_AF-A0AAV8XPU4-F1
#
_entry.id   AF-A0AAV8XPU4-F1
#
_cell.length_a   1.000
_cell.length_b   1.000
_cell.length_c   1.000
_cell.angle_alpha   90.00
_cell.angle_beta   90.00
_cell.angle_gamma   90.00
#
_symmetry.space_group_name_H-M   'P 1'
#
loop_
_entity.id
_entity.type
_entity.pdbx_description
1 polymer ?
#
loop_
_entity_poly.entity_id
_entity_poly.type
_entity_poly.pdbx_seq_one_letter_code
_entity_poly.pdbx_strand_id
1 'polypeptide(L)'
;MLSLAEVIILTLNIGHLVRGHGRLMDPPARNSMWRFGFPNPVNYNDNELFCGGYAVQWEQNEGKCGICGDPFHEEEPRPHEAGGLYAKGIISRHYSVGQAIEVEVELTANHYGRFEIFLCPNNNPRQEATQECFDKFPLYVAETKDFAYQIPEDGKKKAVFRYKVQLPPYITCTQCVLQWSYYTGNQWGLCPNGTQAQGCGKSETFRNCADVAIHTSTGGAIPPLFVGQNPYQLYYKDYRKPAPYNVLPLVIREQVCVPNSLYRVIPGVRDWCQTNCLRYPPNCPQEVCQCP
;
A
#
# COMPACT_ATOMS: atom_id res chain seq x y z
N MET A 1 -31.98 26.61 -25.26
CA MET A 1 -32.15 26.85 -23.81
C MET A 1 -32.41 25.50 -23.19
N LEU A 2 -31.38 24.89 -22.61
CA LEU A 2 -31.54 23.64 -21.85
C LEU A 2 -32.41 23.94 -20.63
N SER A 3 -33.36 23.07 -20.36
CA SER A 3 -34.28 23.18 -19.23
C SER A 3 -33.50 23.21 -17.92
N LEU A 4 -33.98 23.95 -16.91
CA LEU A 4 -33.39 23.95 -15.56
C LEU A 4 -33.25 22.51 -15.00
N ALA A 5 -34.15 21.60 -15.40
CA ALA A 5 -34.10 20.18 -15.04
C ALA A 5 -32.97 19.41 -15.74
N GLU A 6 -32.61 19.76 -16.97
CA GLU A 6 -31.50 19.14 -17.70
C GLU A 6 -30.15 19.58 -17.13
N VAL A 7 -30.04 20.82 -16.66
CA VAL A 7 -28.85 21.32 -15.95
C VAL A 7 -28.70 20.65 -14.58
N ILE A 8 -29.80 20.37 -13.87
CA ILE A 8 -29.79 19.69 -12.57
C ILE A 8 -29.43 18.20 -12.70
N ILE A 9 -29.88 17.51 -13.76
CA ILE A 9 -29.52 16.09 -14.00
C ILE A 9 -28.05 15.97 -14.45
N LEU A 10 -27.50 16.97 -15.14
CA LEU A 10 -26.08 17.00 -15.50
C LEU A 10 -25.16 17.29 -14.30
N THR A 11 -25.61 18.06 -13.30
CA THR A 11 -24.85 18.35 -12.07
C THR A 11 -24.97 17.27 -10.99
N LEU A 12 -25.94 16.35 -11.09
CA LEU A 12 -26.07 15.20 -10.19
C LEU A 12 -25.20 13.99 -10.58
N ASN A 13 -24.49 14.05 -11.71
CA ASN A 13 -23.39 13.13 -12.06
C ASN A 13 -22.02 13.73 -11.67
N ILE A 14 -21.92 14.34 -10.48
CA ILE A 14 -20.62 14.37 -9.81
C ILE A 14 -20.34 12.92 -9.45
N GLY A 15 -19.62 12.24 -10.34
CA GLY A 15 -19.26 10.85 -10.19
C GLY A 15 -18.78 10.65 -8.76
N HIS A 16 -19.33 9.63 -8.10
CA HIS A 16 -18.73 9.12 -6.89
C HIS A 16 -17.25 8.94 -7.19
N LEU A 17 -16.41 9.83 -6.68
CA LEU A 17 -14.99 9.63 -6.56
C LEU A 17 -14.87 8.45 -5.60
N VAL A 18 -15.05 7.24 -6.14
CA VAL A 18 -14.72 6.03 -5.41
C VAL A 18 -13.22 6.11 -5.32
N ARG A 19 -12.74 6.59 -4.18
CA ARG A 19 -11.33 6.72 -3.88
C ARG A 19 -10.72 5.32 -3.87
N GLY A 20 -9.65 5.10 -4.61
CA GLY A 20 -8.90 3.85 -4.50
C GLY A 20 -8.36 3.70 -3.11
N HIS A 21 -8.14 2.46 -2.71
CA HIS A 21 -7.52 2.21 -1.42
C HIS A 21 -6.69 0.95 -1.51
N GLY A 22 -5.41 1.09 -1.19
CA GLY A 22 -4.44 0.02 -1.32
C GLY A 22 -3.22 0.22 -0.45
N ARG A 23 -2.64 -0.89 -0.01
CA ARG A 23 -1.41 -0.90 0.77
C ARG A 23 -0.52 -2.09 0.42
N LEU A 24 0.79 -1.87 0.51
CA LEU A 24 1.81 -2.91 0.43
C LEU A 24 1.95 -3.60 1.80
N MET A 25 1.63 -4.89 1.82
CA MET A 25 1.59 -5.72 3.03
C MET A 25 2.83 -6.61 3.17
N ASP A 26 3.41 -7.10 2.07
CA ASP A 26 4.71 -7.78 2.09
C ASP A 26 5.59 -7.28 0.94
N PRO A 27 6.80 -6.76 1.19
CA PRO A 27 7.31 -6.37 2.51
C PRO A 27 6.42 -5.30 3.17
N PRO A 28 6.19 -5.34 4.49
CA PRO A 28 5.37 -4.34 5.16
C PRO A 28 5.93 -2.92 4.93
N ALA A 29 5.12 -2.07 4.32
CA ALA A 29 5.48 -0.67 4.09
C ALA A 29 5.32 0.18 5.36
N ARG A 30 6.03 1.32 5.42
CA ARG A 30 6.13 2.23 6.58
C ARG A 30 4.77 2.55 7.21
N ASN A 31 3.75 2.76 6.38
CA ASN A 31 2.35 3.01 6.73
C ASN A 31 1.65 1.80 7.38
N SER A 32 2.02 0.57 7.01
CA SER A 32 1.36 -0.68 7.43
C SER A 32 2.19 -1.51 8.42
N MET A 33 3.43 -1.12 8.73
CA MET A 33 4.31 -1.84 9.65
C MET A 33 3.65 -2.13 11.01
N TRP A 34 2.84 -1.21 11.54
CA TRP A 34 2.14 -1.41 12.81
C TRP A 34 1.20 -2.64 12.80
N ARG A 35 0.65 -3.03 11.63
CA ARG A 35 -0.20 -4.22 11.49
C ARG A 35 0.53 -5.54 11.74
N PHE A 36 1.86 -5.50 11.62
CA PHE A 36 2.78 -6.63 11.83
C PHE A 36 3.48 -6.52 13.19
N GLY A 37 3.02 -5.63 14.08
CA GLY A 37 3.56 -5.47 15.43
C GLY A 37 4.83 -4.62 15.50
N PHE A 38 5.36 -4.09 14.39
CA PHE A 38 6.47 -3.14 14.46
C PHE A 38 6.09 -1.88 15.26
N PRO A 39 7.06 -1.20 15.91
CA PRO A 39 6.81 -0.07 16.81
C PRO A 39 6.54 1.25 16.07
N ASN A 40 6.07 1.18 14.81
CA ASN A 40 5.64 2.35 14.06
C ASN A 40 4.34 2.90 14.68
N PRO A 41 4.12 4.23 14.65
CA PRO A 41 2.84 4.80 15.01
C PRO A 41 1.70 4.18 14.18
N VAL A 42 0.54 3.97 14.81
CA VAL A 42 -0.62 3.39 14.13
C VAL A 42 -1.16 4.38 13.10
N ASN A 43 -1.23 3.95 11.84
CA ASN A 43 -1.91 4.66 10.77
C ASN A 43 -3.16 3.88 10.35
N TYR A 44 -4.34 4.35 10.75
CA TYR A 44 -5.61 3.69 10.41
C TYR A 44 -6.00 3.86 8.94
N ASN A 45 -5.46 4.88 8.28
CA ASN A 45 -5.65 5.18 6.86
C ASN A 45 -4.40 4.76 6.06
N ASP A 46 -3.75 3.66 6.47
CA ASP A 46 -2.55 3.19 5.82
C ASP A 46 -2.77 2.69 4.39
N ASN A 47 -4.03 2.49 3.98
CA ASN A 47 -4.44 2.24 2.61
C ASN A 47 -4.69 3.53 1.79
N GLU A 48 -4.41 4.70 2.35
CA GLU A 48 -4.64 6.03 1.76
C GLU A 48 -3.33 6.80 1.55
N LEU A 49 -2.32 6.19 0.93
CA LEU A 49 -1.16 6.93 0.38
C LEU A 49 -1.27 7.11 -1.13
N PHE A 50 -2.19 8.01 -1.50
CA PHE A 50 -2.70 8.25 -2.86
C PHE A 50 -2.35 9.66 -3.34
N CYS A 51 -1.17 10.16 -2.94
CA CYS A 51 -0.63 11.47 -3.34
C CYS A 51 -1.52 12.66 -2.94
N GLY A 52 -2.36 12.49 -1.91
CA GLY A 52 -3.38 13.46 -1.49
C GLY A 52 -4.71 13.40 -2.27
N GLY A 53 -4.79 12.57 -3.31
CA GLY A 53 -5.96 12.43 -4.17
C GLY A 53 -5.75 12.93 -5.56
N TYR A 54 -6.57 12.44 -6.49
CA TYR A 54 -6.47 12.77 -7.91
C TYR A 54 -6.36 14.28 -8.17
N ALA A 55 -7.28 15.09 -7.61
CA ALA A 55 -7.26 16.54 -7.82
C ALA A 55 -6.04 17.22 -7.20
N VAL A 56 -5.63 16.79 -6.00
CA VAL A 56 -4.44 17.32 -5.32
C VAL A 56 -3.19 17.01 -6.12
N GLN A 57 -3.03 15.75 -6.58
CA GLN A 57 -1.90 15.35 -7.39
C GLN A 57 -1.87 16.12 -8.71
N TRP A 58 -2.94 16.10 -9.49
CA TRP A 58 -2.91 16.50 -10.90
C TRP A 58 -3.22 17.97 -11.16
N GLU A 59 -4.04 18.61 -10.32
CA GLU A 59 -4.47 20.00 -10.52
C GLU A 59 -3.70 20.96 -9.61
N GLN A 60 -3.43 20.58 -8.36
CA GLN A 60 -2.67 21.42 -7.42
C GLN A 60 -1.16 21.17 -7.50
N ASN A 61 -0.73 19.92 -7.54
CA ASN A 61 0.69 19.54 -7.50
C ASN A 61 1.29 19.25 -8.89
N GLU A 62 0.57 19.57 -9.97
CA GLU A 62 1.04 19.41 -11.37
C GLU A 62 1.52 17.99 -11.70
N GLY A 63 0.82 16.98 -11.17
CA GLY A 63 1.12 15.55 -11.32
C GLY A 63 2.13 15.00 -10.31
N LYS A 64 2.75 15.86 -9.50
CA LYS A 64 3.78 15.45 -8.53
C LYS A 64 3.17 14.74 -7.33
N CYS A 65 3.92 13.77 -6.81
CA CYS A 65 3.60 12.98 -5.62
C CYS A 65 4.86 12.87 -4.75
N GLY A 66 4.70 12.80 -3.43
CA GLY A 66 5.80 12.46 -2.53
C GLY A 66 6.43 11.11 -2.90
N ILE A 67 7.67 10.90 -2.45
CA ILE A 67 8.42 9.67 -2.74
C ILE A 67 7.67 8.45 -2.19
N CYS A 68 7.05 8.60 -1.02
CA CYS A 68 6.34 7.53 -0.34
C CYS A 68 4.82 7.70 -0.29
N GLY A 69 4.25 8.48 -1.22
CA GLY A 69 2.79 8.57 -1.45
C GLY A 69 2.06 9.66 -0.68
N ASP A 70 2.78 10.45 0.12
CA ASP A 70 2.30 11.69 0.72
C ASP A 70 1.98 12.74 -0.37
N PRO A 71 1.05 13.69 -0.12
CA PRO A 71 0.85 14.84 -1.02
C PRO A 71 2.13 15.64 -1.21
N PHE A 72 2.45 15.99 -2.45
CA PHE A 72 3.73 16.63 -2.77
C PHE A 72 3.94 17.98 -2.07
N HIS A 73 2.89 18.77 -1.85
CA HIS A 73 2.97 20.07 -1.19
C HIS A 73 3.09 20.00 0.34
N GLU A 74 3.02 18.82 0.96
CA GLU A 74 3.29 18.70 2.40
C GLU A 74 4.74 19.09 2.71
N GLU A 75 4.94 19.69 3.89
CA GLU A 75 6.26 20.10 4.35
C GLU A 75 7.19 18.90 4.54
N GLU A 76 8.45 19.07 4.15
CA GLU A 76 9.47 18.03 4.33
C GLU A 76 10.08 18.08 5.75
N PRO A 77 10.40 16.91 6.35
CA PRO A 77 10.20 15.58 5.82
C PRO A 77 8.72 15.16 5.87
N ARG A 78 8.19 14.67 4.73
CA ARG A 78 6.82 14.17 4.69
C ARG A 78 6.66 12.96 5.61
N PRO A 79 5.45 12.66 6.11
CA PRO A 79 5.26 11.66 7.15
C PRO A 79 5.86 10.28 6.85
N HIS A 80 5.87 9.84 5.59
CA HIS A 80 6.38 8.53 5.19
C HIS A 80 7.77 8.58 4.55
N GLU A 81 8.42 9.74 4.52
CA GLU A 81 9.79 9.97 4.03
C GLU A 81 10.78 10.03 5.22
N ALA A 82 12.08 9.89 4.96
CA ALA A 82 13.15 9.77 5.93
C ALA A 82 13.18 10.97 6.89
N GLY A 83 13.17 10.67 8.20
CA GLY A 83 12.99 11.68 9.24
C GLY A 83 11.52 11.98 9.60
N GLY A 84 10.57 11.52 8.78
CA GLY A 84 9.14 11.62 9.00
C GLY A 84 8.62 10.70 10.11
N LEU A 85 7.32 10.83 10.38
CA LEU A 85 6.64 10.13 11.47
C LEU A 85 6.73 8.60 11.35
N TYR A 86 6.59 8.05 10.13
CA TYR A 86 6.51 6.61 9.87
C TYR A 86 7.83 6.02 9.34
N ALA A 87 8.76 6.83 8.83
CA ALA A 87 10.06 6.38 8.36
C ALA A 87 11.07 6.22 9.51
N LYS A 88 10.90 5.16 10.31
CA LYS A 88 11.75 4.88 11.49
C LYS A 88 13.10 4.21 11.17
N GLY A 89 13.38 3.90 9.90
CA GLY A 89 14.58 3.17 9.49
C GLY A 89 14.61 1.71 9.94
N ILE A 90 13.43 1.13 10.24
CA ILE A 90 13.29 -0.25 10.69
C ILE A 90 13.23 -1.15 9.46
N ILE A 91 14.15 -2.11 9.36
CA ILE A 91 14.17 -3.10 8.29
C ILE A 91 13.01 -4.09 8.48
N SER A 92 12.05 -4.08 7.55
CA SER A 92 10.85 -4.92 7.62
C SER A 92 11.07 -6.32 7.05
N ARG A 93 12.03 -6.48 6.13
CA ARG A 93 12.44 -7.76 5.54
C ARG A 93 13.93 -7.81 5.21
N HIS A 94 14.47 -9.02 5.25
CA HIS A 94 15.83 -9.34 4.83
C HIS A 94 15.76 -10.30 3.65
N TYR A 95 16.50 -9.99 2.59
CA TYR A 95 16.57 -10.77 1.36
C TYR A 95 18.01 -11.10 0.99
N SER A 96 18.14 -12.06 0.09
CA SER A 96 19.40 -12.39 -0.56
C SER A 96 19.48 -11.74 -1.94
N VAL A 97 20.69 -11.41 -2.38
CA VAL A 97 20.93 -10.90 -3.74
C VAL A 97 20.31 -11.85 -4.79
N GLY A 98 19.60 -11.29 -5.77
CA GLY A 98 18.99 -12.09 -6.84
C GLY A 98 17.80 -12.96 -6.39
N GLN A 99 17.26 -12.78 -5.19
CA GLN A 99 16.10 -13.53 -4.73
C GLN A 99 14.81 -13.08 -5.46
N ALA A 100 13.99 -14.05 -5.86
CA ALA A 100 12.59 -13.80 -6.21
C ALA A 100 11.78 -13.64 -4.92
N ILE A 101 11.32 -12.43 -4.63
CA ILE A 101 10.61 -12.09 -3.39
C ILE A 101 9.10 -12.12 -3.62
N GLU A 102 8.35 -12.59 -2.61
CA GLU A 102 6.89 -12.48 -2.62
C GLU A 102 6.49 -11.04 -2.29
N VAL A 103 5.52 -10.54 -3.04
CA VAL A 103 4.87 -9.25 -2.83
C VAL A 103 3.41 -9.51 -2.54
N GLU A 104 2.94 -8.97 -1.42
CA GLU A 104 1.52 -8.98 -1.07
C GLU A 104 0.98 -7.55 -1.05
N VAL A 105 -0.02 -7.29 -1.90
CA VAL A 105 -0.75 -6.03 -1.94
C VAL A 105 -2.20 -6.28 -1.54
N GLU A 106 -2.72 -5.45 -0.65
CA GLU A 106 -4.13 -5.49 -0.26
C GLU A 106 -4.84 -4.24 -0.79
N LEU A 107 -5.82 -4.44 -1.68
CA LEU A 107 -6.72 -3.38 -2.14
C LEU A 107 -8.06 -3.49 -1.41
N THR A 108 -8.36 -2.49 -0.58
CA THR A 108 -9.67 -2.37 0.09
C THR A 108 -10.70 -1.66 -0.80
N ALA A 109 -10.25 -1.05 -1.91
CA ALA A 109 -11.06 -0.66 -3.06
C ALA A 109 -10.24 -0.86 -4.34
N ASN A 110 -10.57 -1.90 -5.10
CA ASN A 110 -9.91 -2.26 -6.36
C ASN A 110 -10.44 -1.42 -7.52
N HIS A 111 -9.53 -0.71 -8.21
CA HIS A 111 -9.81 0.15 -9.37
C HIS A 111 -9.09 -0.29 -10.64
N TYR A 112 -8.66 -1.55 -10.68
CA TYR A 112 -7.92 -2.11 -11.81
C TYR A 112 -6.66 -1.30 -12.13
N GLY A 113 -6.02 -1.56 -13.28
CA GLY A 113 -4.77 -0.92 -13.65
C GLY A 113 -3.60 -1.81 -13.28
N ARG A 114 -2.53 -1.25 -12.70
CA ARG A 114 -1.28 -2.00 -12.54
C ARG A 114 -0.45 -1.60 -11.34
N PHE A 115 0.35 -2.56 -10.87
CA PHE A 115 1.38 -2.34 -9.86
C PHE A 115 2.76 -2.31 -10.49
N GLU A 116 3.61 -1.41 -10.02
CA GLU A 116 5.02 -1.33 -10.38
C GLU A 116 5.83 -1.28 -9.08
N ILE A 117 7.00 -1.90 -9.06
CA ILE A 117 7.88 -1.89 -7.89
C ILE A 117 9.28 -1.47 -8.31
N PHE A 118 9.85 -0.56 -7.55
CA PHE A 118 11.20 -0.05 -7.74
C PHE A 118 12.02 -0.24 -6.48
N LEU A 119 13.34 -0.33 -6.65
CA LEU A 119 14.30 -0.46 -5.56
C LEU A 119 15.24 0.76 -5.55
N CYS A 120 15.58 1.25 -4.36
CA CYS A 120 16.67 2.22 -4.20
C CYS A 120 17.68 1.73 -3.14
N PRO A 121 18.95 1.47 -3.49
CA PRO A 121 19.99 1.15 -2.52
C PRO A 121 20.48 2.41 -1.78
N ASN A 122 19.77 2.80 -0.73
CA ASN A 122 19.96 4.08 -0.04
C ASN A 122 21.02 4.05 1.09
N ASN A 123 21.12 2.94 1.83
CA ASN A 123 22.10 2.66 2.90
C ASN A 123 22.16 3.66 4.07
N ASN A 124 21.27 4.65 4.10
CA ASN A 124 21.20 5.65 5.16
C ASN A 124 19.73 6.00 5.48
N PRO A 125 19.15 5.47 6.58
CA PRO A 125 17.74 5.69 6.91
C PRO A 125 17.39 7.15 7.25
N ARG A 126 18.38 8.05 7.39
CA ARG A 126 18.17 9.48 7.61
C ARG A 126 18.18 10.30 6.33
N GLN A 127 18.50 9.68 5.20
CA GLN A 127 18.49 10.30 3.88
C GLN A 127 17.33 9.73 3.08
N GLU A 128 16.50 10.59 2.50
CA GLU A 128 15.39 10.13 1.67
C GLU A 128 15.90 9.60 0.32
N ALA A 129 15.27 8.52 -0.15
CA ALA A 129 15.53 7.98 -1.47
C ALA A 129 14.97 8.93 -2.53
N THR A 130 15.60 9.01 -3.69
CA THR A 130 15.12 9.90 -4.77
C THR A 130 14.43 9.12 -5.87
N GLN A 131 13.54 9.77 -6.61
CA GLN A 131 12.88 9.13 -7.76
C GLN A 131 13.91 8.67 -8.80
N GLU A 132 14.99 9.44 -9.02
CA GLU A 132 16.07 9.07 -9.93
C GLU A 132 16.83 7.80 -9.49
N CYS A 133 16.80 7.47 -8.20
CA CYS A 133 17.34 6.21 -7.70
C CYS A 133 16.41 5.05 -8.06
N PHE A 134 15.11 5.19 -7.79
CA PHE A 134 14.10 4.19 -8.11
C PHE A 134 14.05 3.87 -9.61
N ASP A 135 14.06 4.90 -10.45
CA ASP A 135 13.95 4.77 -11.91
C ASP A 135 15.12 3.97 -12.52
N LYS A 136 16.25 3.85 -11.81
CA LYS A 136 17.39 3.03 -12.24
C LYS A 136 17.22 1.53 -11.95
N PHE A 137 16.33 1.16 -11.03
CA PHE A 137 16.17 -0.22 -10.57
C PHE A 137 14.68 -0.64 -10.50
N PRO A 138 13.97 -0.69 -11.63
CA PRO A 138 12.67 -1.35 -11.70
C PRO A 138 12.82 -2.85 -11.42
N LEU A 139 11.84 -3.42 -10.71
CA LEU A 139 11.79 -4.86 -10.44
C LEU A 139 10.80 -5.53 -11.39
N TYR A 140 11.24 -6.62 -12.01
CA TYR A 140 10.43 -7.38 -12.96
C TYR A 140 9.58 -8.41 -12.23
N VAL A 141 8.34 -8.61 -12.69
CA VAL A 141 7.50 -9.72 -12.23
C VAL A 141 8.21 -11.03 -12.58
N ALA A 142 8.38 -11.89 -11.58
CA ALA A 142 9.13 -13.12 -11.76
C ALA A 142 8.49 -13.99 -12.83
N GLU A 143 9.32 -14.70 -13.60
CA GLU A 143 8.90 -15.57 -14.71
C GLU A 143 8.23 -14.84 -15.89
N THR A 144 8.17 -13.50 -15.86
CA THR A 144 7.74 -12.67 -16.99
C THR A 144 8.88 -11.74 -17.44
N LYS A 145 8.63 -10.95 -18.49
CA LYS A 145 9.51 -9.84 -18.91
C LYS A 145 8.92 -8.47 -18.59
N ASP A 146 7.84 -8.45 -17.82
CA ASP A 146 7.09 -7.24 -17.53
C ASP A 146 7.54 -6.65 -16.19
N PHE A 147 7.74 -5.35 -16.16
CA PHE A 147 8.03 -4.60 -14.92
C PHE A 147 6.74 -4.18 -14.18
N ALA A 148 5.57 -4.43 -14.79
CA ALA A 148 4.28 -4.09 -14.25
C ALA A 148 3.39 -5.33 -14.09
N TYR A 149 2.83 -5.52 -12.90
CA TYR A 149 1.80 -6.51 -12.65
C TYR A 149 0.44 -5.94 -13.03
N GLN A 150 -0.22 -6.54 -14.03
CA GLN A 150 -1.56 -6.12 -14.48
C GLN A 150 -2.64 -6.71 -13.58
N ILE A 151 -3.53 -5.86 -13.06
CA ILE A 151 -4.66 -6.30 -12.24
C ILE A 151 -5.75 -6.86 -13.17
N PRO A 152 -6.22 -8.10 -12.95
CA PRO A 152 -7.32 -8.66 -13.75
C PRO A 152 -8.59 -7.81 -13.65
N GLU A 153 -9.22 -7.55 -14.81
CA GLU A 153 -10.43 -6.72 -14.93
C GLU A 153 -11.70 -7.41 -14.40
N ASP A 154 -11.67 -8.72 -14.21
CA ASP A 154 -12.72 -9.54 -13.60
C ASP A 154 -12.58 -9.66 -12.06
N GLY A 155 -11.69 -8.86 -11.48
CA GLY A 155 -11.36 -8.89 -10.06
C GLY A 155 -12.50 -8.49 -9.12
N LYS A 156 -12.42 -8.97 -7.87
CA LYS A 156 -13.32 -8.55 -6.78
C LYS A 156 -13.08 -7.07 -6.42
N LYS A 157 -14.13 -6.41 -5.89
CA LYS A 157 -14.06 -5.03 -5.35
C LYS A 157 -13.03 -4.85 -4.23
N LYS A 158 -12.76 -5.92 -3.48
CA LYS A 158 -11.68 -6.04 -2.49
C LYS A 158 -10.86 -7.27 -2.82
N ALA A 159 -9.54 -7.15 -2.82
CA ALA A 159 -8.66 -8.24 -3.23
C ALA A 159 -7.29 -8.14 -2.57
N VAL A 160 -6.72 -9.32 -2.31
CA VAL A 160 -5.31 -9.48 -1.95
C VAL A 160 -4.61 -10.07 -3.16
N PHE A 161 -3.61 -9.37 -3.67
CA PHE A 161 -2.79 -9.79 -4.79
C PHE A 161 -1.47 -10.31 -4.25
N ARG A 162 -1.09 -11.52 -4.68
CA ARG A 162 0.20 -12.12 -4.38
C ARG A 162 0.91 -12.45 -5.67
N TYR A 163 2.09 -11.90 -5.84
CA TYR A 163 2.94 -12.13 -7.00
C TYR A 163 4.39 -12.07 -6.56
N LYS A 164 5.31 -12.47 -7.43
CA LYS A 164 6.75 -12.41 -7.13
C LYS A 164 7.41 -11.38 -8.02
N VAL A 165 8.41 -10.70 -7.48
CA VAL A 165 9.31 -9.84 -8.26
C VAL A 165 10.76 -10.25 -8.06
N GLN A 166 11.58 -10.02 -9.07
CA GLN A 166 12.96 -10.44 -9.09
C GLN A 166 13.88 -9.32 -8.60
N LEU A 167 14.60 -9.53 -7.49
CA LEU A 167 15.64 -8.59 -7.05
C LEU A 167 16.86 -8.63 -7.98
N PRO A 168 17.57 -7.51 -8.17
CA PRO A 168 18.77 -7.49 -9.01
C PRO A 168 19.89 -8.37 -8.43
N PRO A 169 20.59 -9.18 -9.25
CA PRO A 169 21.57 -10.15 -8.78
C PRO A 169 22.94 -9.54 -8.42
N TYR A 170 23.04 -8.21 -8.34
CA TYR A 170 24.28 -7.49 -8.08
C TYR A 170 24.11 -6.34 -7.06
N ILE A 171 22.92 -6.16 -6.49
CA ILE A 171 22.64 -5.08 -5.54
C ILE A 171 22.61 -5.64 -4.13
N THR A 172 23.38 -5.00 -3.25
CA THR A 172 23.32 -5.20 -1.80
C THR A 172 23.08 -3.88 -1.11
N CYS A 173 22.46 -3.93 0.06
CA CYS A 173 22.19 -2.74 0.86
C CYS A 173 21.88 -3.11 2.30
N THR A 174 22.37 -2.29 3.23
CA THR A 174 22.01 -2.38 4.65
C THR A 174 20.61 -1.82 4.90
N GLN A 175 20.21 -0.86 4.07
CA GLN A 175 18.85 -0.31 4.01
C GLN A 175 18.56 0.08 2.55
N CYS A 176 17.77 -0.72 1.86
CA CYS A 176 17.12 -0.35 0.63
C CYS A 176 15.72 0.17 0.92
N VAL A 177 15.21 1.02 0.04
CA VAL A 177 13.79 1.35 -0.02
C VAL A 177 13.18 0.63 -1.21
N LEU A 178 12.06 -0.08 -1.00
CA LEU A 178 11.18 -0.56 -2.06
C LEU A 178 10.02 0.41 -2.20
N GLN A 179 9.79 0.95 -3.39
CA GLN A 179 8.65 1.80 -3.70
C GLN A 179 7.65 0.97 -4.51
N TRP A 180 6.53 0.62 -3.90
CA TRP A 180 5.37 0.09 -4.63
C TRP A 180 4.54 1.27 -5.13
N SER A 181 4.28 1.29 -6.43
CA SER A 181 3.40 2.25 -7.08
C SER A 181 2.18 1.52 -7.66
N TYR A 182 0.99 2.07 -7.44
CA TYR A 182 -0.25 1.60 -8.03
C TYR A 182 -0.89 2.71 -8.86
N TYR A 183 -1.05 2.44 -10.15
CA TYR A 183 -1.73 3.32 -11.08
C TYR A 183 -3.11 2.75 -11.36
N THR A 184 -4.17 3.46 -10.94
CA THR A 184 -5.54 2.99 -11.13
C THR A 184 -5.95 2.99 -12.61
N GLY A 185 -6.78 2.03 -12.99
CA GLY A 185 -7.29 1.85 -14.36
C GLY A 185 -8.72 2.33 -14.57
N ASN A 186 -9.37 2.93 -13.56
CA ASN A 186 -10.78 3.30 -13.62
C ASN A 186 -11.06 4.68 -14.25
N GLN A 187 -10.03 5.49 -14.51
CA GLN A 187 -10.17 6.84 -15.08
C GLN A 187 -10.41 6.79 -16.59
N TRP A 188 -11.18 7.74 -17.12
CA TRP A 188 -11.36 7.91 -18.57
C TRP A 188 -10.48 9.06 -19.07
N GLY A 189 -9.66 8.81 -20.09
CA GLY A 189 -8.74 9.83 -20.57
C GLY A 189 -8.17 9.56 -21.96
N LEU A 190 -7.31 10.47 -22.42
CA LEU A 190 -6.66 10.39 -23.72
C LEU A 190 -5.55 9.34 -23.70
N CYS A 191 -5.64 8.38 -24.60
CA CYS A 191 -4.63 7.36 -24.84
C CYS A 191 -3.51 7.88 -25.77
N PRO A 192 -2.33 7.24 -25.79
CA PRO A 192 -1.20 7.67 -26.64
C PRO A 192 -1.50 7.68 -28.16
N ASN A 193 -2.44 6.86 -28.61
CA ASN A 193 -2.91 6.80 -30.00
C ASN A 193 -3.95 7.90 -30.35
N GLY A 194 -4.25 8.82 -29.42
CA GLY A 194 -5.21 9.91 -29.60
C GLY A 194 -6.68 9.50 -29.38
N THR A 195 -6.99 8.23 -29.10
CA THR A 195 -8.35 7.82 -28.71
C THR A 195 -8.61 8.11 -27.23
N GLN A 196 -9.87 8.08 -26.80
CA GLN A 196 -10.19 8.10 -25.37
C GLN A 196 -10.71 6.73 -24.94
N ALA A 197 -10.23 6.24 -23.81
CA ALA A 197 -10.67 4.98 -23.21
C ALA A 197 -10.51 5.01 -21.69
N GLN A 198 -11.15 4.04 -21.04
CA GLN A 198 -10.90 3.75 -19.63
C GLN A 198 -9.46 3.23 -19.44
N GLY A 199 -8.81 3.64 -18.35
CA GLY A 199 -7.42 3.32 -18.04
C GLY A 199 -6.39 4.21 -18.74
N CYS A 200 -6.83 5.16 -19.58
CA CYS A 200 -5.96 6.12 -20.25
C CYS A 200 -5.94 7.48 -19.53
N GLY A 201 -4.89 8.26 -19.82
CA GLY A 201 -4.69 9.59 -19.25
C GLY A 201 -4.06 9.57 -17.85
N LYS A 202 -4.45 10.53 -17.03
CA LYS A 202 -3.97 10.70 -15.66
C LYS A 202 -4.65 9.65 -14.75
N SER A 203 -3.86 8.89 -14.00
CA SER A 203 -4.37 7.91 -13.02
C SER A 203 -4.34 8.48 -11.60
N GLU A 204 -5.26 8.05 -10.73
CA GLU A 204 -5.00 8.16 -9.29
C GLU A 204 -3.80 7.25 -8.98
N THR A 205 -2.83 7.79 -8.24
CA THR A 205 -1.56 7.10 -7.97
C THR A 205 -1.43 6.84 -6.49
N PHE A 206 -1.09 5.60 -6.12
CA PHE A 206 -0.72 5.24 -4.76
C PHE A 206 0.76 4.91 -4.71
N ARG A 207 1.44 5.30 -3.64
CA ARG A 207 2.83 4.90 -3.38
C ARG A 207 3.00 4.47 -1.95
N ASN A 208 3.71 3.36 -1.73
CA ASN A 208 4.17 2.98 -0.39
C ASN A 208 5.66 2.65 -0.44
N CYS A 209 6.36 2.98 0.65
CA CYS A 209 7.77 2.65 0.81
C CYS A 209 7.96 1.57 1.89
N ALA A 210 8.75 0.55 1.61
CA ALA A 210 9.19 -0.45 2.59
C ALA A 210 10.71 -0.46 2.72
N ASP A 211 11.21 -0.44 3.95
CA ASP A 211 12.64 -0.49 4.24
C ASP A 211 13.09 -1.95 4.36
N VAL A 212 14.00 -2.41 3.51
CA VAL A 212 14.47 -3.80 3.45
C VAL A 212 15.99 -3.88 3.40
N ALA A 213 16.58 -5.04 3.71
CA ALA A 213 18.01 -5.25 3.58
C ALA A 213 18.29 -6.40 2.60
N ILE A 214 19.30 -6.23 1.74
CA ILE A 214 19.70 -7.23 0.74
C ILE A 214 21.16 -7.61 1.00
N HIS A 215 21.37 -8.87 1.36
CA HIS A 215 22.66 -9.41 1.77
C HIS A 215 23.25 -10.34 0.70
N THR A 216 24.58 -10.43 0.65
CA THR A 216 25.27 -11.37 -0.23
C THR A 216 24.91 -12.82 0.13
N SER A 217 24.63 -13.61 -0.89
CA SER A 217 24.40 -15.06 -0.75
C SER A 217 25.73 -15.78 -0.57
N THR A 218 26.38 -15.64 0.58
CA THR A 218 27.59 -16.45 0.89
C THR A 218 27.16 -17.91 1.11
N GLY A 219 27.36 -18.75 0.08
CA GLY A 219 27.29 -20.21 0.20
C GLY A 219 25.94 -20.88 -0.10
N GLY A 220 25.04 -20.29 -0.90
CA GLY A 220 23.81 -20.96 -1.33
C GLY A 220 22.79 -21.26 -0.21
N ALA A 221 23.05 -20.78 1.00
CA ALA A 221 22.14 -20.89 2.12
C ALA A 221 21.14 -19.74 2.05
N ILE A 222 19.85 -20.09 1.88
CA ILE A 222 18.75 -19.21 2.26
C ILE A 222 18.98 -18.85 3.75
N PRO A 223 19.00 -17.57 4.14
CA PRO A 223 19.10 -17.19 5.54
C PRO A 223 18.09 -18.01 6.36
N PRO A 224 18.45 -18.54 7.54
CA PRO A 224 17.48 -19.23 8.38
C PRO A 224 16.23 -18.38 8.54
N LEU A 225 15.03 -18.97 8.52
CA LEU A 225 13.74 -18.29 8.73
C LEU A 225 13.66 -17.43 10.02
N PHE A 226 14.68 -17.51 10.87
CA PHE A 226 14.84 -16.79 12.13
C PHE A 226 15.76 -15.56 12.03
N VAL A 227 16.56 -15.41 10.97
CA VAL A 227 17.39 -14.21 10.73
C VAL A 227 16.50 -13.14 10.10
N GLY A 228 16.19 -12.09 10.87
CA GLY A 228 15.27 -11.02 10.43
C GLY A 228 13.84 -11.16 10.94
N GLN A 229 13.60 -11.98 11.97
CA GLN A 229 12.30 -11.98 12.66
C GLN A 229 12.09 -10.65 13.38
N ASN A 230 10.94 -10.02 13.10
CA ASN A 230 10.49 -8.84 13.83
C ASN A 230 10.35 -9.20 15.33
N PRO A 231 11.19 -8.64 16.22
CA PRO A 231 11.16 -8.98 17.65
C PRO A 231 9.88 -8.51 18.34
N TYR A 232 9.10 -7.65 17.69
CA TYR A 232 7.82 -7.15 18.17
C TYR A 232 6.61 -7.93 17.59
N GLN A 233 6.85 -8.94 16.76
CA GLN A 233 5.79 -9.74 16.16
C GLN A 233 5.08 -10.55 17.25
N LEU A 234 3.78 -10.29 17.40
CA LEU A 234 2.92 -11.08 18.28
C LEU A 234 2.49 -12.37 17.55
N TYR A 235 2.30 -13.43 18.32
CA TYR A 235 1.82 -14.73 17.84
C TYR A 235 0.62 -15.17 18.65
N TYR A 236 -0.31 -15.87 18.00
CA TYR A 236 -1.43 -16.53 18.67
C TYR A 236 -1.43 -18.02 18.34
N LYS A 237 -2.07 -18.81 19.23
CA LYS A 237 -2.21 -20.25 19.06
C LYS A 237 -3.63 -20.59 18.59
N ASP A 238 -3.77 -21.08 17.37
CA ASP A 238 -5.03 -21.58 16.82
C ASP A 238 -5.19 -23.08 17.11
N TYR A 239 -5.99 -23.40 18.14
CA TYR A 239 -6.25 -24.78 18.55
C TYR A 239 -7.00 -25.62 17.51
N ARG A 240 -7.56 -25.01 16.45
CA ARG A 240 -8.19 -25.75 15.34
C ARG A 240 -7.18 -26.36 14.37
N LYS A 241 -5.90 -25.95 14.44
CA LYS A 241 -4.82 -26.48 13.60
C LYS A 241 -3.96 -27.47 14.37
N PRO A 242 -3.41 -28.50 13.71
CA PRO A 242 -2.48 -29.42 14.35
C PRO A 242 -1.14 -28.74 14.64
N ALA A 243 -0.51 -29.10 15.76
CA ALA A 243 0.88 -28.72 16.03
C ALA A 243 1.83 -29.39 15.01
N PRO A 244 2.89 -28.72 14.55
CA PRO A 244 3.40 -27.41 15.00
C PRO A 244 2.80 -26.19 14.29
N TYR A 245 1.87 -26.38 13.34
CA TYR A 245 1.31 -25.30 12.49
C TYR A 245 0.21 -24.47 13.16
N ASN A 246 0.07 -24.59 14.48
CA ASN A 246 -0.95 -23.90 15.26
C ASN A 246 -0.47 -22.59 15.87
N VAL A 247 0.81 -22.24 15.76
CA VAL A 247 1.32 -20.92 16.17
C VAL A 247 1.47 -20.05 14.92
N LEU A 248 0.70 -18.97 14.85
CA LEU A 248 0.63 -18.10 13.67
C LEU A 248 1.00 -16.66 14.06
N PRO A 249 1.73 -15.93 13.19
CA PRO A 249 1.96 -14.50 13.41
C PRO A 249 0.62 -13.76 13.36
N LEU A 250 0.41 -12.90 14.34
CA LEU A 250 -0.73 -12.00 14.37
C LEU A 250 -0.47 -10.83 13.41
N VAL A 251 -1.16 -10.82 12.28
CA VAL A 251 -1.18 -9.70 11.35
C VAL A 251 -2.59 -9.11 11.34
N ILE A 252 -2.71 -7.82 11.60
CA ILE A 252 -3.99 -7.11 11.58
C ILE A 252 -4.39 -6.89 10.11
N ARG A 253 -5.02 -7.90 9.51
CA ARG A 253 -5.40 -7.90 8.09
C ARG A 253 -6.72 -7.18 7.85
N GLU A 254 -7.79 -7.56 8.54
CA GLU A 254 -9.09 -6.91 8.41
C GLU A 254 -9.88 -7.03 9.71
N GLN A 255 -10.65 -6.00 10.04
CA GLN A 255 -12.07 -6.10 10.34
C GLN A 255 -12.62 -4.68 10.09
N VAL A 256 -13.62 -4.57 9.23
CA VAL A 256 -14.34 -3.30 9.07
C VAL A 256 -15.40 -3.31 10.14
N CYS A 257 -15.51 -2.25 10.92
CA CYS A 257 -16.67 -2.03 11.75
C CYS A 257 -17.36 -0.77 11.27
N VAL A 258 -18.63 -0.93 10.95
CA VAL A 258 -19.50 0.17 10.60
C VAL A 258 -20.43 0.45 11.76
N PRO A 259 -20.91 1.69 11.92
CA PRO A 259 -21.97 1.96 12.88
C PRO A 259 -23.19 1.10 12.55
N ASN A 260 -23.88 0.61 13.58
CA ASN A 260 -25.16 -0.06 13.38
C ASN A 260 -26.24 0.94 12.91
N SER A 261 -27.44 0.43 12.63
CA SER A 261 -28.53 1.23 12.06
C SER A 261 -28.94 2.45 12.91
N LEU A 262 -28.71 2.42 14.22
CA LEU A 262 -29.06 3.49 15.15
C LEU A 262 -28.04 4.64 15.13
N TYR A 263 -26.75 4.32 15.00
CA TYR A 263 -25.66 5.30 15.11
C TYR A 263 -25.09 5.76 13.77
N ARG A 264 -25.50 5.17 12.63
CA ARG A 264 -24.97 5.49 11.29
C ARG A 264 -25.14 6.94 10.82
N VAL A 265 -26.07 7.68 11.42
CA VAL A 265 -26.35 9.09 11.07
C VAL A 265 -25.50 10.08 11.86
N ILE A 266 -24.79 9.62 12.90
CA ILE A 266 -24.00 10.48 13.77
C ILE A 266 -22.63 10.71 13.12
N PRO A 267 -22.23 11.97 12.86
CA PRO A 267 -20.92 12.28 12.29
C PRO A 267 -19.77 11.70 13.13
N GLY A 268 -18.76 11.13 12.47
CA GLY A 268 -17.56 10.59 13.11
C GLY A 268 -17.69 9.20 13.74
N VAL A 269 -18.89 8.65 13.93
CA VAL A 269 -19.04 7.29 14.51
C VAL A 269 -18.48 6.21 13.58
N ARG A 270 -18.52 6.44 12.26
CA ARG A 270 -17.90 5.53 11.29
C ARG A 270 -16.40 5.39 11.54
N ASP A 271 -15.70 6.51 11.69
CA ASP A 271 -14.26 6.52 11.92
C ASP A 271 -13.94 5.97 13.32
N TRP A 272 -14.79 6.25 14.30
CA TRP A 272 -14.67 5.67 15.64
C TRP A 272 -14.82 4.14 15.64
N CYS A 273 -15.82 3.60 14.94
CA CYS A 273 -16.02 2.16 14.79
C CYS A 273 -14.82 1.52 14.07
N GLN A 274 -14.39 2.13 12.96
CA GLN A 274 -13.24 1.65 12.21
C GLN A 274 -11.95 1.67 13.04
N THR A 275 -11.73 2.73 13.80
CA THR A 275 -10.58 2.88 14.69
C THR A 275 -10.57 1.82 15.79
N ASN A 276 -11.69 1.60 16.50
CA ASN A 276 -11.76 0.57 17.53
C ASN A 276 -11.56 -0.83 16.96
N CYS A 277 -12.04 -1.06 15.74
CA CYS A 277 -11.85 -2.33 15.08
C CYS A 277 -10.40 -2.60 14.72
N LEU A 278 -9.67 -1.56 14.34
CA LEU A 278 -8.26 -1.65 13.98
C LEU A 278 -7.31 -1.52 15.19
N ARG A 279 -7.82 -1.20 16.39
CA ARG A 279 -7.02 -1.17 17.63
C ARG A 279 -6.49 -2.56 17.96
N TYR A 280 -5.49 -2.60 18.85
CA TYR A 280 -5.01 -3.84 19.42
C TYR A 280 -5.35 -3.92 20.93
N PRO A 281 -6.05 -4.99 21.38
CA PRO A 281 -6.73 -5.99 20.56
C PRO A 281 -7.91 -5.40 19.76
N PRO A 282 -8.21 -5.92 18.54
CA PRO A 282 -9.35 -5.48 17.74
C PRO A 282 -10.66 -5.57 18.52
N ASN A 283 -11.47 -4.50 18.50
CA ASN A 283 -12.76 -4.47 19.18
C ASN A 283 -13.86 -3.84 18.32
N CYS A 284 -14.95 -4.58 18.12
CA CYS A 284 -16.16 -4.10 17.45
C CYS A 284 -17.34 -4.11 18.44
N PRO A 285 -17.55 -3.03 19.20
CA PRO A 285 -18.59 -3.02 20.23
C PRO A 285 -19.97 -3.09 19.60
N GLN A 286 -20.70 -4.19 19.83
CA GLN A 286 -21.99 -4.47 19.18
C GLN A 286 -23.09 -3.44 19.49
N GLU A 287 -22.94 -2.69 20.59
CA GLU A 287 -23.87 -1.64 21.02
C GLU A 287 -23.93 -0.47 20.03
N VAL A 288 -22.80 -0.15 19.39
CA VAL A 288 -22.64 1.03 18.51
C VAL A 288 -22.25 0.64 17.09
N CYS A 289 -21.46 -0.43 16.96
CA CYS A 289 -20.87 -0.90 15.71
C CYS A 289 -21.33 -2.31 15.36
N GLN A 290 -21.15 -2.70 14.11
CA GLN A 290 -21.39 -4.05 13.61
C GLN A 290 -20.33 -4.42 12.56
N CYS A 291 -20.02 -5.71 12.48
CA CYS A 291 -19.27 -6.25 11.36
C CYS A 291 -20.22 -6.37 10.14
N PRO A 292 -19.90 -5.76 8.99
CA PRO A 292 -20.71 -5.82 7.78
C PRO A 292 -20.73 -7.21 7.13
#